data_AF-A0A5E6W5F2-F1
#
_entry.id   AF-A0A5E6W5F2-F1
#
_cell.length_a   1.000
_cell.length_b   1.000
_cell.length_c   1.000
_cell.angle_alpha   90.00
_cell.angle_beta   90.00
_cell.angle_gamma   90.00
#
_symmetry.space_group_name_H-M   'P 1'
#
loop_
_entity.id
_entity.type
_entity.pdbx_description
1 polymer ?
#
loop_
_entity_poly.entity_id
_entity_poly.type
_entity_poly.pdbx_seq_one_letter_code
_entity_poly.pdbx_strand_id
1 'polypeptide(L)'
;MLSLKHPELNQILSSLPVGLLTARTDENKLILILKLSKEMILAAKITRGFRISFVPYSVNEKNHHALLVLFPDNFEEPLSLVHSFYENLKSRELLELFSQDTFQSYFFDEHNRELLACNSFLPNLEQFRNLATELNPGQESDHPTSMTFEEVNEWYSDAPDNNASNTFEVTFSSDVYPAITHFIDSTQAFSPMPGDLSFVHYSLERTEPGDQQELDILLLLKKIIPDADFYLNPVRTDTKKEFVDVLAANDSHVLFVQAKDSPNTESLLRTSIPRKASKTLAHLKKAVEQMKGAFNHHKKNPVLKFSGEQKECVVDVGEREVLGLIVVKELFAEDAEKYWEAIESIFAITGMRCLIVDYTELHLYSNETNADSFFPTLEFLHTNMMEKKQFIRARFN
;
A
#
# COMPACT_ATOMS: atom_id res chain seq x y z
N MET A 1 -22.90 -0.80 -6.30
CA MET A 1 -21.72 -1.15 -5.51
C MET A 1 -21.93 -2.50 -4.89
N LEU A 2 -20.97 -3.40 -5.08
CA LEU A 2 -20.96 -4.75 -4.53
C LEU A 2 -20.96 -4.70 -2.99
N SER A 3 -20.13 -3.84 -2.40
CA SER A 3 -20.01 -3.63 -0.95
C SER A 3 -21.32 -3.19 -0.28
N LEU A 4 -22.19 -2.46 -0.98
CA LEU A 4 -23.51 -2.07 -0.46
C LEU A 4 -24.52 -3.22 -0.50
N LYS A 5 -24.39 -4.12 -1.48
CA LYS A 5 -25.28 -5.29 -1.63
C LYS A 5 -24.85 -6.44 -0.71
N HIS A 6 -23.55 -6.54 -0.44
CA HIS A 6 -22.90 -7.61 0.32
C HIS A 6 -21.99 -7.02 1.40
N PRO A 7 -22.54 -6.44 2.49
CA PRO A 7 -21.73 -5.84 3.56
C PRO A 7 -20.75 -6.81 4.22
N GLU A 8 -21.04 -8.10 4.19
CA GLU A 8 -20.19 -9.18 4.67
C GLU A 8 -18.81 -9.23 3.96
N LEU A 9 -18.72 -8.71 2.74
CA LEU A 9 -17.44 -8.62 2.02
C LEU A 9 -16.41 -7.76 2.76
N ASN A 10 -16.83 -6.80 3.57
CA ASN A 10 -15.90 -5.95 4.31
C ASN A 10 -15.02 -6.75 5.28
N GLN A 11 -15.54 -7.83 5.86
CA GLN A 11 -14.75 -8.70 6.74
C GLN A 11 -13.68 -9.45 5.94
N ILE A 12 -14.04 -9.94 4.75
CA ILE A 12 -13.11 -10.63 3.86
C ILE A 12 -12.05 -9.65 3.33
N LEU A 13 -12.47 -8.48 2.86
CA LEU A 13 -11.57 -7.42 2.36
C LEU A 13 -10.62 -6.91 3.46
N SER A 14 -11.04 -6.90 4.73
CA SER A 14 -10.18 -6.54 5.85
C SER A 14 -9.09 -7.58 6.14
N SER A 15 -9.31 -8.85 5.75
CA SER A 15 -8.32 -9.92 5.87
C SER A 15 -7.43 -10.10 4.64
N LEU A 16 -7.72 -9.38 3.55
CA LEU A 16 -6.93 -9.38 2.33
C LEU A 16 -6.06 -8.12 2.34
N PRO A 17 -4.72 -8.19 2.45
CA PRO A 17 -3.89 -6.99 2.39
C PRO A 17 -3.97 -6.37 1.00
N VAL A 18 -3.35 -7.00 -0.01
CA VAL A 18 -3.42 -6.65 -1.43
C VAL A 18 -3.52 -7.97 -2.17
N GLY A 19 -4.36 -8.07 -3.21
CA GLY A 19 -4.47 -9.33 -3.93
C GLY A 19 -5.73 -9.48 -4.77
N LEU A 20 -5.89 -10.70 -5.27
CA LEU A 20 -7.06 -11.15 -6.01
C LEU A 20 -7.91 -12.07 -5.14
N LEU A 21 -9.21 -11.92 -5.26
CA LEU A 21 -10.20 -12.82 -4.69
C LEU A 21 -11.25 -13.11 -5.76
N THR A 22 -11.83 -14.30 -5.73
CA THR A 22 -13.04 -14.59 -6.50
C THR A 22 -14.21 -14.81 -5.54
N ALA A 23 -15.41 -14.48 -6.00
CA ALA A 23 -16.64 -14.78 -5.27
C ALA A 23 -17.68 -15.30 -6.26
N ARG A 24 -18.52 -16.24 -5.82
CA ARG A 24 -19.66 -16.71 -6.59
C ARG A 24 -20.88 -15.86 -6.29
N THR A 25 -21.57 -15.47 -7.36
CA THR A 25 -22.88 -14.82 -7.29
C THR A 25 -23.99 -15.84 -7.07
N ASP A 26 -25.20 -15.37 -6.75
CA ASP A 26 -26.40 -16.24 -6.64
C ASP A 26 -26.71 -16.99 -7.95
N GLU A 27 -26.28 -16.47 -9.10
CA GLU A 27 -26.38 -17.13 -10.41
C GLU A 27 -25.26 -18.17 -10.66
N ASN A 28 -24.46 -18.49 -9.65
CA ASN A 28 -23.29 -19.37 -9.71
C ASN A 28 -22.20 -18.91 -10.71
N LYS A 29 -22.17 -17.62 -11.07
CA LYS A 29 -21.08 -17.01 -11.85
C LYS A 29 -20.01 -16.47 -10.93
N LEU A 30 -18.75 -16.61 -11.33
CA LEU A 30 -17.63 -16.01 -10.61
C LEU A 30 -17.45 -14.54 -10.99
N ILE A 31 -17.17 -13.73 -9.98
CA ILE A 31 -16.74 -12.33 -10.10
C ILE A 31 -15.34 -12.17 -9.52
N LEU A 32 -14.61 -11.20 -10.06
CA LEU A 32 -13.24 -10.87 -9.66
C LEU A 32 -13.28 -9.69 -8.72
N ILE A 33 -12.68 -9.85 -7.54
CA ILE A 33 -12.47 -8.79 -6.56
C ILE A 33 -10.96 -8.54 -6.53
N LEU A 34 -10.54 -7.32 -6.84
CA LEU A 34 -9.15 -6.89 -6.81
C LEU A 34 -8.96 -5.87 -5.71
N LYS A 35 -8.12 -6.15 -4.72
CA LYS A 35 -7.70 -5.17 -3.73
C LYS A 35 -6.29 -4.71 -4.06
N LEU A 36 -6.15 -3.46 -4.49
CA LEU A 36 -4.95 -2.94 -5.16
C LEU A 36 -4.60 -1.54 -4.67
N SER A 37 -3.43 -1.04 -5.06
CA SER A 37 -3.12 0.37 -4.88
C SER A 37 -3.95 1.26 -5.79
N LYS A 38 -4.14 2.51 -5.36
CA LYS A 38 -4.89 3.50 -6.15
C LYS A 38 -4.26 3.74 -7.52
N GLU A 39 -2.94 3.67 -7.61
CA GLU A 39 -2.17 3.77 -8.84
C GLU A 39 -2.52 2.63 -9.81
N MET A 40 -2.59 1.38 -9.33
CA MET A 40 -3.00 0.24 -10.15
C MET A 40 -4.46 0.35 -10.61
N ILE A 41 -5.36 0.79 -9.72
CA ILE A 41 -6.78 1.01 -10.06
C ILE A 41 -6.91 2.11 -11.12
N LEU A 42 -6.18 3.22 -10.95
CA LEU A 42 -6.18 4.33 -11.90
C LEU A 42 -5.58 3.92 -13.25
N ALA A 43 -4.47 3.17 -13.25
CA ALA A 43 -3.89 2.60 -14.46
C ALA A 43 -4.91 1.73 -15.19
N ALA A 44 -5.53 0.76 -14.50
CA ALA A 44 -6.56 -0.11 -15.07
C ALA A 44 -7.73 0.67 -15.69
N LYS A 45 -8.20 1.73 -15.00
CA LYS A 45 -9.27 2.61 -15.48
C LYS A 45 -8.87 3.30 -16.79
N ILE A 46 -7.68 3.89 -16.83
CA ILE A 46 -7.16 4.64 -17.99
C ILE A 46 -6.95 3.70 -19.19
N THR A 47 -6.36 2.53 -18.95
CA THR A 47 -6.05 1.56 -20.01
C THR A 47 -7.25 0.71 -20.41
N ARG A 48 -8.38 0.82 -19.70
CA ARG A 48 -9.59 0.00 -19.90
C ARG A 48 -9.28 -1.50 -19.84
N GLY A 49 -8.39 -1.89 -18.93
CA GLY A 49 -7.97 -3.27 -18.80
C GLY A 49 -6.66 -3.44 -18.03
N PHE A 50 -6.25 -4.68 -17.87
CA PHE A 50 -4.97 -5.08 -17.31
C PHE A 50 -4.50 -6.35 -18.02
N ARG A 51 -3.28 -6.82 -17.74
CA ARG A 51 -2.78 -8.08 -18.30
C ARG A 51 -2.59 -9.11 -17.18
N ILE A 52 -2.76 -10.37 -17.52
CA ILE A 52 -2.39 -11.49 -16.66
C ILE A 52 -1.33 -12.33 -17.36
N SER A 53 -0.32 -12.79 -16.63
CA SER A 53 0.73 -13.64 -17.17
C SER A 53 1.01 -14.81 -16.23
N PHE A 54 1.06 -16.02 -16.78
CA PHE A 54 1.40 -17.23 -16.02
C PHE A 54 2.86 -17.56 -16.26
N VAL A 55 3.72 -17.24 -15.29
CA VAL A 55 5.17 -17.41 -15.43
C VAL A 55 5.61 -18.68 -14.72
N PRO A 56 6.24 -19.63 -15.43
CA PRO A 56 6.82 -20.80 -14.80
C PRO A 56 8.08 -20.44 -14.02
N TYR A 57 8.26 -21.02 -12.84
CA TYR A 57 9.50 -20.94 -12.08
C TYR A 57 9.83 -22.31 -11.46
N SER A 58 11.09 -22.56 -11.15
CA SER A 58 11.52 -23.84 -10.60
C SER A 58 12.13 -23.66 -9.21
N VAL A 59 11.65 -24.45 -8.25
CA VAL A 59 12.20 -24.50 -6.89
C VAL A 59 12.47 -25.95 -6.52
N ASN A 60 13.68 -26.26 -6.05
CA ASN A 60 14.06 -27.63 -5.67
C ASN A 60 13.74 -28.64 -6.80
N GLU A 61 14.01 -28.26 -8.06
CA GLU A 61 13.73 -29.07 -9.26
C GLU A 61 12.23 -29.34 -9.54
N LYS A 62 11.31 -28.72 -8.80
CA LYS A 62 9.87 -28.74 -9.07
C LYS A 62 9.46 -27.49 -9.84
N ASN A 63 8.60 -27.66 -10.83
CA ASN A 63 8.04 -26.55 -11.60
C ASN A 63 6.77 -26.03 -10.92
N HIS A 64 6.71 -24.72 -10.79
CA HIS A 64 5.61 -23.94 -10.24
C HIS A 64 5.21 -22.87 -11.24
N HIS A 65 4.06 -22.24 -11.00
CA HIS A 65 3.61 -21.08 -11.77
C HIS A 65 3.31 -19.94 -10.81
N ALA A 66 3.61 -18.73 -11.24
CA ALA A 66 3.10 -17.51 -10.63
C ALA A 66 2.14 -16.83 -11.60
N LEU A 67 1.06 -16.28 -11.05
CA LEU A 67 0.17 -15.38 -11.73
C LEU A 67 0.64 -13.96 -11.50
N LEU A 68 1.11 -13.31 -12.54
CA LEU A 68 1.37 -11.88 -12.55
C LEU A 68 0.15 -11.15 -13.08
N VAL A 69 -0.23 -10.08 -12.41
CA VAL A 69 -1.21 -9.11 -12.90
C VAL A 69 -0.49 -7.81 -13.15
N LEU A 70 -0.54 -7.32 -14.39
CA LEU A 70 0.21 -6.16 -14.86
C LEU A 70 -0.76 -5.02 -15.19
N PHE A 71 -0.53 -3.86 -14.59
CA PHE A 71 -1.26 -2.64 -14.78
C PHE A 71 -0.36 -1.63 -15.50
N PRO A 72 -0.50 -1.47 -16.83
CA PRO A 72 0.41 -0.63 -17.62
C PRO A 72 0.16 0.87 -17.33
N ASP A 73 0.86 1.41 -16.34
CA ASP A 73 0.99 2.85 -16.08
C ASP A 73 2.12 3.46 -16.93
N ASN A 74 3.24 2.73 -17.04
CA ASN A 74 4.28 2.84 -18.03
C ASN A 74 4.33 1.52 -18.84
N PHE A 75 4.42 1.60 -20.17
CA PHE A 75 4.48 0.39 -21.01
C PHE A 75 5.78 -0.39 -20.85
N GLU A 76 6.87 0.27 -20.44
CA GLU A 76 8.17 -0.36 -20.23
C GLU A 76 8.27 -1.05 -18.87
N GLU A 77 7.58 -0.53 -17.85
CA GLU A 77 7.64 -1.03 -16.47
C GLU A 77 6.27 -0.91 -15.81
N PRO A 78 5.35 -1.86 -16.06
CA PRO A 78 4.01 -1.82 -15.51
C PRO A 78 4.01 -2.09 -14.01
N LEU A 79 3.12 -1.44 -13.26
CA LEU A 79 2.80 -1.84 -11.90
C LEU A 79 2.33 -3.30 -11.88
N SER A 80 2.87 -4.10 -10.97
CA SER A 80 2.60 -5.54 -10.94
C SER A 80 2.12 -6.03 -9.58
N LEU A 81 1.25 -7.03 -9.61
CA LEU A 81 0.88 -7.85 -8.47
C LEU A 81 1.29 -9.29 -8.79
N VAL A 82 2.04 -9.91 -7.89
CA VAL A 82 2.44 -11.31 -8.02
C VAL A 82 1.60 -12.16 -7.08
N HIS A 83 1.05 -13.25 -7.60
CA HIS A 83 0.32 -14.23 -6.84
C HIS A 83 0.89 -15.62 -7.14
N SER A 84 1.38 -16.32 -6.12
CA SER A 84 1.81 -17.71 -6.30
C SER A 84 0.62 -18.59 -6.69
N PHE A 85 0.81 -19.44 -7.68
CA PHE A 85 -0.27 -20.22 -8.27
C PHE A 85 -0.14 -21.70 -7.86
N TYR A 86 -0.88 -22.08 -6.82
CA TYR A 86 -0.86 -23.43 -6.24
C TYR A 86 -2.12 -24.23 -6.55
N GLU A 87 -2.06 -25.54 -6.31
CA GLU A 87 -3.19 -26.46 -6.49
C GLU A 87 -4.18 -26.33 -5.31
N ASN A 88 -4.89 -25.20 -5.26
CA ASN A 88 -5.88 -24.89 -4.24
C ASN A 88 -7.16 -24.30 -4.83
N LEU A 89 -8.18 -24.12 -4.00
CA LEU A 89 -9.49 -23.60 -4.45
C LEU A 89 -9.36 -22.21 -5.10
N LYS A 90 -8.56 -21.31 -4.53
CA LYS A 90 -8.39 -19.94 -5.02
C LYS A 90 -7.86 -19.91 -6.46
N SER A 91 -6.80 -20.67 -6.73
CA SER A 91 -6.22 -20.78 -8.08
C SER A 91 -7.19 -21.38 -9.08
N ARG A 92 -7.92 -22.44 -8.68
CA ARG A 92 -8.92 -23.09 -9.56
C ARG A 92 -10.07 -22.14 -9.91
N GLU A 93 -10.57 -21.38 -8.94
CA GLU A 93 -11.62 -20.40 -9.20
C GLU A 93 -11.12 -19.23 -10.07
N LEU A 94 -9.85 -18.83 -9.96
CA LEU A 94 -9.26 -17.87 -10.90
C LEU A 94 -9.23 -18.40 -12.34
N LEU A 95 -8.86 -19.67 -12.56
CA LEU A 95 -8.91 -20.27 -13.91
C LEU A 95 -10.34 -20.36 -14.44
N GLU A 96 -11.28 -20.77 -13.61
CA GLU A 96 -12.69 -20.86 -13.97
C GLU A 96 -13.23 -19.47 -14.34
N LEU A 97 -12.94 -18.45 -13.53
CA LEU A 97 -13.34 -17.07 -13.78
C LEU A 97 -12.80 -16.55 -15.11
N PHE A 98 -11.51 -16.70 -15.37
CA PHE A 98 -10.89 -16.22 -16.61
C PHE A 98 -11.30 -17.07 -17.84
N SER A 99 -11.85 -18.26 -17.63
CA SER A 99 -12.42 -19.11 -18.69
C SER A 99 -13.86 -18.74 -19.06
N GLN A 100 -14.51 -17.82 -18.32
CA GLN A 100 -15.84 -17.31 -18.66
C GLN A 100 -15.77 -16.36 -19.87
N ASP A 101 -16.82 -16.35 -20.70
CA ASP A 101 -16.91 -15.42 -21.84
C ASP A 101 -16.89 -13.94 -21.38
N THR A 102 -17.51 -13.67 -20.24
CA THR A 102 -17.49 -12.38 -19.55
C THR A 102 -17.54 -12.58 -18.05
N PHE A 103 -16.99 -11.64 -17.28
CA PHE A 103 -17.09 -11.60 -15.82
C PHE A 103 -17.12 -10.16 -15.32
N GLN A 104 -17.50 -9.95 -14.07
CA GLN A 104 -17.44 -8.63 -13.45
C GLN A 104 -16.15 -8.51 -12.63
N SER A 105 -15.50 -7.35 -12.71
CA SER A 105 -14.32 -7.00 -11.92
C SER A 105 -14.65 -5.82 -11.01
N TYR A 106 -14.40 -5.97 -9.71
CA TYR A 106 -14.63 -4.95 -8.68
C TYR A 106 -13.29 -4.60 -8.02
N PHE A 107 -12.94 -3.32 -8.04
CA PHE A 107 -11.66 -2.80 -7.59
C PHE A 107 -11.83 -2.07 -6.27
N PHE A 108 -11.09 -2.52 -5.28
CA PHE A 108 -11.03 -1.97 -3.94
C PHE A 108 -9.62 -1.46 -3.67
N ASP A 109 -9.51 -0.37 -2.92
CA ASP A 109 -8.21 0.09 -2.45
C ASP A 109 -7.83 -0.50 -1.09
N GLU A 110 -6.68 -0.08 -0.54
CA GLU A 110 -6.11 -0.54 0.72
C GLU A 110 -7.06 -0.36 1.92
N HIS A 111 -8.01 0.56 1.81
CA HIS A 111 -9.02 0.85 2.83
C HIS A 111 -10.38 0.22 2.53
N ASN A 112 -10.43 -0.74 1.61
CA ASN A 112 -11.64 -1.46 1.20
C ASN A 112 -12.68 -0.55 0.50
N ARG A 113 -12.24 0.55 -0.11
CA ARG A 113 -13.14 1.47 -0.80
C ARG A 113 -13.32 1.00 -2.23
N GLU A 114 -14.57 0.79 -2.66
CA GLU A 114 -14.90 0.30 -4.00
C GLU A 114 -14.83 1.45 -5.04
N LEU A 115 -13.75 1.53 -5.81
CA LEU A 115 -13.45 2.69 -6.67
C LEU A 115 -13.79 2.48 -8.14
N LEU A 116 -13.80 1.24 -8.62
CA LEU A 116 -14.08 0.89 -10.02
C LEU A 116 -14.81 -0.45 -10.11
N ALA A 117 -15.78 -0.56 -11.01
CA ALA A 117 -16.37 -1.84 -11.37
C ALA A 117 -16.65 -1.93 -12.86
N CYS A 118 -16.16 -2.99 -13.49
CA CYS A 118 -16.19 -3.18 -14.94
C CYS A 118 -16.75 -4.55 -15.31
N ASN A 119 -17.44 -4.61 -16.45
CA ASN A 119 -17.68 -5.85 -17.17
C ASN A 119 -16.44 -6.15 -18.01
N SER A 120 -15.80 -7.28 -17.73
CA SER A 120 -14.49 -7.69 -18.25
C SER A 120 -14.61 -8.95 -19.11
N PHE A 121 -13.68 -9.10 -20.04
CA PHE A 121 -13.53 -10.30 -20.87
C PHE A 121 -12.08 -10.49 -21.29
N LEU A 122 -11.73 -11.69 -21.75
CA LEU A 122 -10.44 -11.99 -22.38
C LEU A 122 -10.63 -12.05 -23.90
N PRO A 123 -10.00 -11.16 -24.70
CA PRO A 123 -10.10 -11.23 -26.17
C PRO A 123 -9.60 -12.56 -26.74
N ASN A 124 -8.57 -13.16 -26.13
CA ASN A 124 -7.95 -14.42 -26.58
C ASN A 124 -8.41 -15.62 -25.74
N LEU A 125 -9.71 -15.71 -25.45
CA LEU A 125 -10.29 -16.69 -24.52
C LEU A 125 -9.97 -18.15 -24.84
N GLU A 126 -10.02 -18.55 -26.12
CA GLU A 126 -9.73 -19.94 -26.51
C GLU A 126 -8.27 -20.33 -26.26
N GLN A 127 -7.34 -19.39 -26.49
CA GLN A 127 -5.93 -19.60 -26.15
C GLN A 127 -5.76 -19.74 -24.63
N PHE A 128 -6.47 -18.94 -23.85
CA PHE A 128 -6.44 -19.03 -22.40
C PHE A 128 -7.00 -20.38 -21.91
N ARG A 129 -8.15 -20.82 -22.45
CA ARG A 129 -8.76 -22.12 -22.10
C ARG A 129 -7.81 -23.29 -22.36
N ASN A 130 -7.08 -23.26 -23.48
CA ASN A 130 -6.06 -24.27 -23.76
C ASN A 130 -4.93 -24.23 -22.72
N LEU A 131 -4.37 -23.05 -22.44
CA LEU A 131 -3.34 -22.90 -21.41
C LEU A 131 -3.83 -23.39 -20.04
N ALA A 132 -5.06 -23.04 -19.64
CA ALA A 132 -5.63 -23.42 -18.36
C ALA A 132 -5.72 -24.95 -18.18
N THR A 133 -5.85 -25.72 -19.26
CA THR A 133 -5.80 -27.19 -19.20
C THR A 133 -4.39 -27.76 -19.11
N GLU A 134 -3.38 -26.99 -19.52
CA GLU A 134 -1.96 -27.37 -19.50
C GLU A 134 -1.25 -26.93 -18.22
N LEU A 135 -1.77 -25.91 -17.54
CA LEU A 135 -1.24 -25.44 -16.26
C LEU A 135 -1.29 -26.57 -15.23
N ASN A 136 -0.14 -26.86 -14.64
CA ASN A 136 0.00 -27.81 -13.54
C ASN A 136 0.50 -27.06 -12.30
N PRO A 137 -0.40 -26.56 -11.43
CA PRO A 137 -0.01 -25.84 -10.24
C PRO A 137 0.75 -26.76 -9.26
N GLY A 138 1.83 -26.26 -8.68
CA GLY A 138 2.52 -26.99 -7.61
C GLY A 138 1.70 -27.04 -6.32
N GLN A 139 2.08 -27.89 -5.37
CA GLN A 139 1.48 -27.86 -4.03
C GLN A 139 2.02 -26.68 -3.23
N GLU A 140 1.18 -26.08 -2.39
CA GLU A 140 1.58 -24.94 -1.54
C GLU A 140 2.70 -25.33 -0.56
N SER A 141 2.69 -26.57 -0.06
CA SER A 141 3.73 -27.11 0.82
C SER A 141 5.11 -27.22 0.17
N ASP A 142 5.19 -27.17 -1.16
CA ASP A 142 6.46 -27.25 -1.90
C ASP A 142 7.17 -25.90 -1.98
N HIS A 143 6.49 -24.81 -1.62
CA HIS A 143 7.09 -23.49 -1.63
C HIS A 143 8.04 -23.31 -0.44
N PRO A 144 9.30 -22.91 -0.65
CA PRO A 144 10.17 -22.59 0.46
C PRO A 144 9.67 -21.31 1.13
N THR A 145 9.51 -21.38 2.45
CA THR A 145 9.17 -20.22 3.32
C THR A 145 10.24 -19.13 3.33
N SER A 146 11.36 -19.33 2.61
CA SER A 146 12.52 -18.45 2.56
C SER A 146 12.61 -17.60 1.29
N MET A 147 11.72 -17.78 0.31
CA MET A 147 11.79 -17.04 -0.95
C MET A 147 11.33 -15.60 -0.72
N THR A 148 12.17 -14.65 -1.12
CA THR A 148 11.97 -13.23 -0.87
C THR A 148 11.13 -12.59 -1.98
N PHE A 149 10.38 -11.55 -1.63
CA PHE A 149 9.64 -10.74 -2.60
C PHE A 149 10.57 -10.14 -3.67
N GLU A 150 11.84 -9.87 -3.35
CA GLU A 150 12.84 -9.43 -4.32
C GLU A 150 13.30 -10.55 -5.25
N GLU A 151 13.52 -11.80 -4.78
CA GLU A 151 13.83 -12.94 -5.67
C GLU A 151 12.67 -13.25 -6.62
N VAL A 152 11.44 -13.14 -6.10
CA VAL A 152 10.20 -13.18 -6.87
C VAL A 152 10.24 -12.06 -7.92
N ASN A 153 10.38 -10.79 -7.53
CA ASN A 153 10.40 -9.67 -8.47
C ASN A 153 11.58 -9.70 -9.48
N GLU A 154 12.77 -10.17 -9.09
CA GLU A 154 13.92 -10.36 -10.00
C GLU A 154 13.63 -11.43 -11.05
N TRP A 155 12.91 -12.50 -10.71
CA TRP A 155 12.46 -13.48 -11.71
C TRP A 155 11.42 -12.92 -12.67
N TYR A 156 10.73 -11.85 -12.27
CA TYR A 156 9.61 -11.29 -13.02
C TYR A 156 9.91 -9.97 -13.74
N SER A 157 11.06 -9.32 -13.48
CA SER A 157 11.45 -8.08 -14.17
C SER A 157 11.52 -8.27 -15.68
N ASP A 158 11.96 -9.44 -16.13
CA ASP A 158 12.16 -9.76 -17.55
C ASP A 158 11.04 -10.65 -18.13
N ALA A 159 10.07 -11.04 -17.31
CA ALA A 159 9.04 -12.01 -17.69
C ALA A 159 8.01 -11.49 -18.70
N PRO A 160 7.56 -10.21 -18.70
CA PRO A 160 6.60 -9.72 -19.69
C PRO A 160 7.08 -9.85 -21.14
N ASP A 161 8.37 -9.66 -21.39
CA ASP A 161 8.96 -9.76 -22.73
C ASP A 161 9.27 -11.22 -23.13
N ASN A 162 9.63 -12.06 -22.17
CA ASN A 162 10.01 -13.45 -22.41
C ASN A 162 8.85 -14.46 -22.28
N ASN A 163 7.69 -14.04 -21.77
CA ASN A 163 6.51 -14.89 -21.52
C ASN A 163 5.25 -14.40 -22.27
N ALA A 164 5.43 -13.73 -23.40
CA ALA A 164 4.33 -13.16 -24.19
C ALA A 164 3.27 -14.20 -24.60
N SER A 165 3.65 -15.46 -24.85
CA SER A 165 2.73 -16.54 -25.23
C SER A 165 1.74 -16.94 -24.12
N ASN A 166 2.10 -16.67 -22.86
CA ASN A 166 1.29 -16.97 -21.67
C ASN A 166 0.76 -15.70 -21.00
N THR A 167 0.76 -14.59 -21.74
CA THR A 167 0.26 -13.29 -21.30
C THR A 167 -1.03 -12.94 -22.03
N PHE A 168 -2.07 -12.61 -21.27
CA PHE A 168 -3.42 -12.36 -21.77
C PHE A 168 -3.89 -10.98 -21.34
N GLU A 169 -4.59 -10.30 -22.22
CA GLU A 169 -5.25 -9.04 -21.91
C GLU A 169 -6.63 -9.32 -21.30
N VAL A 170 -6.93 -8.63 -20.20
CA VAL A 170 -8.28 -8.49 -19.66
C VAL A 170 -8.80 -7.11 -20.04
N THR A 171 -9.85 -7.07 -20.86
CA THR A 171 -10.39 -5.82 -21.42
C THR A 171 -11.72 -5.46 -20.77
N PHE A 172 -11.92 -4.17 -20.47
CA PHE A 172 -13.15 -3.63 -19.88
C PHE A 172 -14.12 -3.16 -20.97
N SER A 173 -15.18 -3.93 -21.18
CA SER A 173 -16.23 -3.63 -22.15
C SER A 173 -17.11 -2.44 -21.76
N SER A 174 -17.44 -2.32 -20.48
CA SER A 174 -18.34 -1.29 -19.93
C SER A 174 -18.20 -1.22 -18.41
N ASP A 175 -18.68 -0.12 -17.82
CA ASP A 175 -18.73 0.01 -16.37
C ASP A 175 -19.98 -0.70 -15.83
N VAL A 176 -19.87 -1.39 -14.68
CA VAL A 176 -21.03 -2.00 -14.00
C VAL A 176 -21.93 -0.89 -13.43
N TYR A 177 -21.31 0.17 -12.93
CA TYR A 177 -21.94 1.42 -12.53
C TYR A 177 -20.91 2.55 -12.75
N PRO A 178 -21.34 3.82 -12.90
CA PRO A 178 -20.43 4.94 -13.12
C PRO A 178 -19.31 4.97 -12.08
N ALA A 179 -18.06 5.09 -12.54
CA ALA A 179 -16.91 5.15 -11.64
C ALA A 179 -17.09 6.27 -10.60
N ILE A 180 -16.85 5.95 -9.35
CA ILE A 180 -17.03 6.90 -8.25
C ILE A 180 -15.83 7.83 -8.26
N THR A 181 -16.05 9.07 -8.69
CA THR A 181 -15.02 10.11 -8.65
C THR A 181 -14.92 10.72 -7.28
N HIS A 182 -16.03 10.75 -6.52
CA HIS A 182 -16.11 11.33 -5.18
C HIS A 182 -17.07 10.55 -4.29
N PHE A 183 -16.69 10.29 -3.04
CA PHE A 183 -17.62 9.81 -2.02
C PHE A 183 -17.22 10.31 -0.63
N ILE A 184 -18.23 10.32 0.24
CA ILE A 184 -18.07 10.58 1.67
C ILE A 184 -18.17 9.25 2.40
N ASP A 185 -17.10 8.87 3.09
CA ASP A 185 -17.14 7.71 3.97
C ASP A 185 -17.68 8.15 5.35
N SER A 186 -18.93 7.80 5.64
CA SER A 186 -19.56 8.05 6.93
C SER A 186 -19.41 6.89 7.92
N THR A 187 -18.80 5.77 7.50
CA THR A 187 -18.57 4.61 8.37
C THR A 187 -17.34 4.80 9.26
N GLN A 188 -16.39 5.62 8.81
CA GLN A 188 -15.20 6.01 9.55
C GLN A 188 -15.29 7.49 9.91
N ALA A 189 -16.05 7.80 10.96
CA ALA A 189 -15.91 9.09 11.63
C ALA A 189 -14.48 9.19 12.16
N PHE A 190 -13.73 10.20 11.70
CA PHE A 190 -12.39 10.46 12.23
C PHE A 190 -12.38 11.80 12.98
N SER A 191 -11.63 11.77 14.07
CA SER A 191 -11.34 12.90 14.92
C SER A 191 -9.94 13.38 14.52
N PRO A 192 -9.78 14.52 13.81
CA PRO A 192 -8.45 15.06 13.51
C PRO A 192 -7.68 15.39 14.81
N MET A 193 -8.41 15.65 15.89
CA MET A 193 -7.94 15.78 17.27
C MET A 193 -8.94 15.07 18.17
N PRO A 194 -8.56 14.44 19.30
CA PRO A 194 -9.50 13.78 20.20
C PRO A 194 -10.64 14.71 20.64
N GLY A 195 -11.86 14.39 20.21
CA GLY A 195 -13.09 15.15 20.55
C GLY A 195 -13.76 15.87 19.38
N ASP A 196 -13.14 15.92 18.21
CA ASP A 196 -13.72 16.53 16.99
C ASP A 196 -14.36 15.48 16.06
N LEU A 197 -15.31 15.87 15.21
CA LEU A 197 -15.98 14.97 14.26
C LEU A 197 -15.84 15.53 12.84
N SER A 198 -15.08 14.83 12.00
CA SER A 198 -14.90 15.17 10.59
C SER A 198 -15.29 14.00 9.68
N PHE A 199 -15.77 14.34 8.48
CA PHE A 199 -16.09 13.39 7.42
C PHE A 199 -15.04 13.44 6.32
N VAL A 200 -14.77 12.29 5.70
CA VAL A 200 -13.74 12.20 4.67
C VAL A 200 -14.32 12.42 3.28
N HIS A 201 -13.63 13.21 2.45
CA HIS A 201 -13.91 13.32 1.03
C HIS A 201 -12.79 12.63 0.22
N TYR A 202 -13.14 11.61 -0.56
CA TYR A 202 -12.18 10.83 -1.35
C TYR A 202 -12.32 11.07 -2.85
N SER A 203 -11.21 11.07 -3.59
CA SER A 203 -11.18 11.03 -5.06
C SER A 203 -10.10 10.09 -5.57
N LEU A 204 -10.41 9.36 -6.64
CA LEU A 204 -9.46 8.46 -7.32
C LEU A 204 -8.38 9.26 -8.09
N GLU A 205 -8.75 10.41 -8.68
CA GLU A 205 -7.82 11.32 -9.36
C GLU A 205 -7.52 12.52 -8.46
N ARG A 206 -6.23 12.84 -8.26
CA ARG A 206 -5.80 13.87 -7.29
C ARG A 206 -4.95 14.94 -7.96
N THR A 207 -5.45 16.18 -7.98
CA THR A 207 -4.69 17.36 -8.41
C THR A 207 -3.91 18.00 -7.26
N GLU A 208 -4.47 18.03 -6.05
CA GLU A 208 -3.80 18.50 -4.83
C GLU A 208 -3.35 17.31 -3.96
N PRO A 209 -2.03 17.10 -3.79
CA PRO A 209 -1.49 16.03 -2.93
C PRO A 209 -1.44 16.48 -1.45
N GLY A 210 -1.57 15.55 -0.51
CA GLY A 210 -1.38 15.81 0.93
C GLY A 210 -2.49 15.23 1.80
N ASP A 211 -3.57 15.98 2.00
CA ASP A 211 -4.60 15.74 3.02
C ASP A 211 -5.18 14.31 3.03
N GLN A 212 -5.46 13.75 1.84
CA GLN A 212 -6.02 12.40 1.77
C GLN A 212 -4.97 11.32 2.08
N GLN A 213 -3.69 11.52 1.74
CA GLN A 213 -2.66 10.53 2.05
C GLN A 213 -2.35 10.53 3.55
N GLU A 214 -2.29 11.71 4.17
CA GLU A 214 -2.09 11.85 5.62
C GLU A 214 -3.20 11.14 6.39
N LEU A 215 -4.44 11.29 5.92
CA LEU A 215 -5.58 10.56 6.46
C LEU A 215 -5.52 9.06 6.17
N ASP A 216 -5.17 8.63 4.96
CA ASP A 216 -4.99 7.22 4.64
C ASP A 216 -3.94 6.59 5.59
N ILE A 217 -2.79 7.25 5.78
CA ILE A 217 -1.75 6.87 6.75
C ILE A 217 -2.30 6.80 8.18
N LEU A 218 -3.07 7.80 8.61
CA LEU A 218 -3.72 7.79 9.93
C LEU A 218 -4.62 6.56 10.10
N LEU A 219 -5.40 6.21 9.08
CA LEU A 219 -6.29 5.05 9.12
C LEU A 219 -5.52 3.72 9.17
N LEU A 220 -4.38 3.62 8.49
CA LEU A 220 -3.49 2.46 8.61
C LEU A 220 -2.90 2.37 10.02
N LEU A 221 -2.42 3.48 10.58
CA LEU A 221 -1.88 3.51 11.95
C LEU A 221 -2.94 3.17 13.00
N LYS A 222 -4.20 3.58 12.81
CA LYS A 222 -5.32 3.20 13.71
C LYS A 222 -5.59 1.69 13.73
N LYS A 223 -5.27 0.96 12.66
CA LYS A 223 -5.34 -0.51 12.67
C LYS A 223 -4.20 -1.11 13.49
N ILE A 224 -3.01 -0.51 13.42
CA ILE A 224 -1.80 -0.98 14.12
C ILE A 224 -1.88 -0.68 15.62
N ILE A 225 -2.19 0.56 15.99
CA ILE A 225 -2.18 1.09 17.35
C ILE A 225 -3.56 1.68 17.74
N PRO A 226 -4.61 0.85 17.85
CA PRO A 226 -5.99 1.33 18.03
C PRO A 226 -6.22 2.14 19.31
N ASP A 227 -5.45 1.88 20.37
CA ASP A 227 -5.58 2.53 21.67
C ASP A 227 -4.78 3.84 21.79
N ALA A 228 -4.15 4.31 20.70
CA ALA A 228 -3.42 5.57 20.69
C ALA A 228 -4.35 6.78 20.51
N ASP A 229 -3.98 7.89 21.15
CA ASP A 229 -4.48 9.21 20.78
C ASP A 229 -3.82 9.67 19.49
N PHE A 230 -4.62 10.10 18.53
CA PHE A 230 -4.14 10.56 17.23
C PHE A 230 -4.41 12.03 17.01
N TYR A 231 -3.43 12.69 16.39
CA TYR A 231 -3.47 14.10 16.03
C TYR A 231 -3.03 14.23 14.57
N LEU A 232 -3.94 14.67 13.72
CA LEU A 232 -3.71 14.95 12.31
C LEU A 232 -3.32 16.43 12.16
N ASN A 233 -2.19 16.68 11.52
CA ASN A 233 -1.62 18.00 11.26
C ASN A 233 -1.60 18.93 12.50
N PRO A 234 -1.12 18.48 13.69
CA PRO A 234 -1.14 19.28 14.91
C PRO A 234 -0.36 20.60 14.77
N VAL A 235 -1.06 21.72 14.97
CA VAL A 235 -0.48 23.07 14.83
C VAL A 235 0.04 23.58 16.16
N ARG A 236 1.33 23.90 16.24
CA ARG A 236 1.97 24.38 17.46
C ARG A 236 1.39 25.71 17.94
N THR A 237 1.21 25.87 19.25
CA THR A 237 0.69 27.12 19.81
C THR A 237 1.66 28.30 19.74
N ASP A 238 2.97 28.01 19.75
CA ASP A 238 4.05 29.01 19.79
C ASP A 238 4.37 29.66 18.42
N THR A 239 4.33 28.87 17.36
CA THR A 239 4.77 29.27 16.01
C THR A 239 3.63 29.31 15.00
N LYS A 240 2.47 28.73 15.35
CA LYS A 240 1.32 28.54 14.43
C LYS A 240 1.69 27.78 13.16
N LYS A 241 2.73 26.95 13.25
CA LYS A 241 3.13 26.02 12.19
C LYS A 241 2.75 24.60 12.60
N GLU A 242 2.41 23.81 11.60
CA GLU A 242 2.27 22.37 11.73
C GLU A 242 3.54 21.76 12.32
N PHE A 243 3.36 20.80 13.22
CA PHE A 243 4.44 20.10 13.88
C PHE A 243 4.90 18.88 13.08
N VAL A 244 3.95 18.01 12.77
CA VAL A 244 4.09 16.78 11.99
C VAL A 244 2.79 16.50 11.25
N ASP A 245 2.83 15.64 10.25
CA ASP A 245 1.64 15.28 9.47
C ASP A 245 0.72 14.38 10.32
N VAL A 246 1.26 13.37 11.03
CA VAL A 246 0.52 12.60 12.04
C VAL A 246 1.33 12.45 13.32
N LEU A 247 0.69 12.66 14.47
CA LEU A 247 1.23 12.30 15.78
C LEU A 247 0.32 11.24 16.39
N ALA A 248 0.90 10.12 16.83
CA ALA A 248 0.20 9.11 17.60
C ALA A 248 0.87 8.93 18.96
N ALA A 249 0.08 8.84 20.03
CA ALA A 249 0.60 8.69 21.38
C ALA A 249 -0.22 7.68 22.17
N ASN A 250 0.41 6.64 22.71
CA ASN A 250 -0.21 5.72 23.66
C ASN A 250 0.55 5.76 25.00
N ASP A 251 0.33 4.78 25.87
CA ASP A 251 0.95 4.75 27.19
C ASP A 251 2.48 4.56 27.17
N SER A 252 3.03 3.97 26.12
CA SER A 252 4.46 3.58 26.05
C SER A 252 5.27 4.36 25.01
N HIS A 253 4.64 4.83 23.94
CA HIS A 253 5.31 5.43 22.79
C HIS A 253 4.63 6.71 22.32
N VAL A 254 5.43 7.59 21.71
CA VAL A 254 4.99 8.72 20.89
C VAL A 254 5.62 8.59 19.50
N LEU A 255 4.78 8.46 18.49
CA LEU A 255 5.18 8.31 17.09
C LEU A 255 4.98 9.63 16.35
N PHE A 256 6.06 10.17 15.78
CA PHE A 256 6.04 11.29 14.86
C PHE A 256 6.07 10.79 13.43
N VAL A 257 5.11 11.22 12.62
CA VAL A 257 4.98 10.77 11.23
C VAL A 257 5.11 11.95 10.27
N GLN A 258 5.94 11.78 9.26
CA GLN A 258 6.05 12.70 8.13
C GLN A 258 5.69 11.94 6.85
N ALA A 259 4.58 12.30 6.25
CA ALA A 259 4.10 11.81 4.97
C ALA A 259 4.58 12.71 3.84
N LYS A 260 5.03 12.13 2.73
CA LYS A 260 5.27 12.88 1.50
C LYS A 260 4.69 12.15 0.31
N ASP A 261 3.54 12.64 -0.15
CA ASP A 261 2.90 12.13 -1.37
C ASP A 261 3.49 12.75 -2.63
N SER A 262 3.10 12.19 -3.76
CA SER A 262 3.10 12.90 -5.03
C SER A 262 1.73 12.73 -5.72
N PRO A 263 1.25 13.73 -6.49
CA PRO A 263 -0.09 13.67 -7.05
C PRO A 263 -0.31 12.39 -7.87
N ASN A 264 -1.51 11.83 -7.77
CA ASN A 264 -1.92 10.66 -8.55
C ASN A 264 -2.73 11.11 -9.77
N THR A 265 -2.03 11.48 -10.84
CA THR A 265 -2.62 11.91 -12.12
C THR A 265 -2.11 11.04 -13.26
N GLU A 266 -2.89 10.91 -14.33
CA GLU A 266 -2.46 10.19 -15.54
C GLU A 266 -1.09 10.67 -16.05
N SER A 267 -0.85 11.98 -16.06
CA SER A 267 0.42 12.53 -16.54
C SER A 267 1.63 12.12 -15.68
N LEU A 268 1.43 11.90 -14.38
CA LEU A 268 2.48 11.45 -13.47
C LEU A 268 2.66 9.93 -13.48
N LEU A 269 1.60 9.17 -13.70
CA LEU A 269 1.69 7.72 -13.91
C LEU A 269 2.60 7.38 -15.09
N ARG A 270 2.50 8.15 -16.18
CA ARG A 270 3.33 8.00 -17.39
C ARG A 270 4.76 8.55 -17.29
N THR A 271 5.21 9.02 -16.12
CA THR A 271 6.60 9.50 -15.97
C THR A 271 7.59 8.36 -15.81
N SER A 272 8.80 8.55 -16.31
CA SER A 272 9.86 7.54 -16.19
C SER A 272 10.30 7.32 -14.75
N ILE A 273 10.76 6.12 -14.44
CA ILE A 273 11.22 5.74 -13.10
C ILE A 273 12.35 6.63 -12.57
N PRO A 274 13.39 6.99 -13.35
CA PRO A 274 14.43 7.90 -12.86
C PRO A 274 13.86 9.24 -12.39
N ARG A 275 12.77 9.71 -13.01
CA ARG A 275 12.07 10.93 -12.62
C ARG A 275 11.22 10.72 -11.36
N LYS A 276 10.54 9.58 -11.23
CA LYS A 276 9.82 9.18 -10.00
C LYS A 276 10.79 9.09 -8.81
N ALA A 277 11.89 8.36 -8.96
CA ALA A 277 12.96 8.20 -7.98
C ALA A 277 13.58 9.55 -7.54
N SER A 278 13.95 10.40 -8.50
CA SER A 278 14.50 11.74 -8.20
C SER A 278 13.52 12.60 -7.38
N LYS A 279 12.22 12.50 -7.68
CA LYS A 279 11.18 13.23 -6.94
C LYS A 279 11.01 12.66 -5.52
N THR A 280 11.00 11.34 -5.37
CA THR A 280 10.99 10.67 -4.05
C THR A 280 12.15 11.15 -3.18
N LEU A 281 13.38 11.17 -3.71
CA LEU A 281 14.55 11.65 -2.95
C LEU A 281 14.44 13.13 -2.55
N ALA A 282 13.91 13.98 -3.44
CA ALA A 282 13.68 15.39 -3.12
C ALA A 282 12.63 15.57 -2.01
N HIS A 283 11.59 14.74 -2.00
CA HIS A 283 10.57 14.70 -0.96
C HIS A 283 11.14 14.17 0.36
N LEU A 284 11.90 13.08 0.31
CA LEU A 284 12.58 12.50 1.45
C LEU A 284 13.47 13.54 2.15
N LYS A 285 14.28 14.28 1.39
CA LYS A 285 15.13 15.34 1.96
C LYS A 285 14.33 16.36 2.77
N LYS A 286 13.13 16.73 2.31
CA LYS A 286 12.25 17.65 3.07
C LYS A 286 11.72 16.99 4.33
N ALA A 287 11.23 15.76 4.25
CA ALA A 287 10.73 15.01 5.40
C ALA A 287 11.80 14.81 6.48
N VAL A 288 13.04 14.53 6.07
CA VAL A 288 14.20 14.40 6.98
C VAL A 288 14.42 15.68 7.77
N GLU A 289 14.42 16.85 7.12
CA GLU A 289 14.60 18.12 7.81
C GLU A 289 13.42 18.48 8.71
N GLN A 290 12.19 18.19 8.31
CA GLN A 290 11.00 18.34 9.15
C GLN A 290 11.07 17.44 10.39
N MET A 291 11.45 16.16 10.21
CA MET A 291 11.60 15.19 11.30
C MET A 291 12.69 15.61 12.30
N LYS A 292 13.86 16.06 11.81
CA LYS A 292 14.90 16.64 12.68
C LYS A 292 14.39 17.83 13.47
N GLY A 293 13.59 18.70 12.83
CA GLY A 293 12.93 19.83 13.48
C GLY A 293 11.99 19.39 14.61
N ALA A 294 11.15 18.38 14.35
CA ALA A 294 10.20 17.84 15.32
C ALA A 294 10.90 17.24 16.54
N PHE A 295 11.90 16.37 16.32
CA PHE A 295 12.69 15.78 17.41
C PHE A 295 13.43 16.82 18.24
N ASN A 296 14.09 17.79 17.60
CA ASN A 296 14.80 18.85 18.33
C ASN A 296 13.86 19.75 19.12
N HIS A 297 12.65 19.98 18.62
CA HIS A 297 11.64 20.73 19.36
C HIS A 297 11.15 19.95 20.58
N HIS A 298 10.84 18.66 20.42
CA HIS A 298 10.42 17.79 21.52
C HIS A 298 11.50 17.68 22.61
N LYS A 299 12.78 17.51 22.26
CA LYS A 299 13.88 17.49 23.25
C LYS A 299 13.94 18.71 24.15
N LYS A 300 13.50 19.87 23.64
CA LYS A 300 13.44 21.12 24.39
C LYS A 300 12.11 21.31 25.13
N ASN A 301 11.07 20.58 24.72
CA ASN A 301 9.70 20.71 25.19
C ASN A 301 9.10 19.32 25.38
N PRO A 302 9.26 18.69 26.56
CA PRO A 302 8.70 17.37 26.83
C PRO A 302 7.17 17.37 26.85
N VAL A 303 6.56 18.53 27.13
CA VAL A 303 5.11 18.73 27.01
C VAL A 303 4.83 19.48 25.72
N LEU A 304 4.24 18.79 24.74
CA LEU A 304 3.88 19.35 23.45
C LEU A 304 2.50 20.00 23.53
N LYS A 305 2.35 21.17 22.91
CA LYS A 305 1.13 21.97 22.96
C LYS A 305 0.66 22.36 21.57
N PHE A 306 -0.59 22.02 21.26
CA PHE A 306 -1.19 22.21 19.95
C PHE A 306 -2.48 23.03 20.03
N SER A 307 -2.74 23.82 19.01
CA SER A 307 -3.97 24.58 18.84
C SER A 307 -5.07 23.61 18.39
N GLY A 308 -6.14 23.46 19.17
CA GLY A 308 -7.38 22.80 18.74
C GLY A 308 -8.49 23.82 18.46
N GLU A 309 -9.58 23.39 17.81
CA GLU A 309 -10.70 24.29 17.47
C GLU A 309 -11.33 24.95 18.71
N GLN A 310 -11.46 24.19 19.80
CA GLN A 310 -12.12 24.66 21.03
C GLN A 310 -11.19 24.77 22.24
N LYS A 311 -10.07 24.04 22.28
CA LYS A 311 -9.12 24.05 23.41
C LYS A 311 -7.71 23.72 22.96
N GLU A 312 -6.72 24.21 23.70
CA GLU A 312 -5.34 23.74 23.58
C GLU A 312 -5.29 22.24 23.91
N CYS A 313 -4.70 21.49 22.99
CA CYS A 313 -4.39 20.09 23.19
C CYS A 313 -2.96 19.97 23.76
N VAL A 314 -2.79 19.10 24.74
CA VAL A 314 -1.52 18.88 25.42
C VAL A 314 -1.14 17.40 25.33
N VAL A 315 0.04 17.12 24.82
CA VAL A 315 0.63 15.78 24.79
C VAL A 315 1.88 15.80 25.66
N ASP A 316 1.76 15.24 26.87
CA ASP A 316 2.88 15.14 27.81
C ASP A 316 3.72 13.90 27.52
N VAL A 317 4.82 14.03 26.78
CA VAL A 317 5.62 12.87 26.34
C VAL A 317 6.10 12.04 27.53
N GLY A 318 6.40 12.64 28.69
CA GLY A 318 6.80 11.90 29.89
C GLY A 318 8.01 11.00 29.64
N GLU A 319 7.93 9.75 30.12
CA GLU A 319 8.95 8.71 29.97
C GLU A 319 8.71 7.81 28.73
N ARG A 320 7.82 8.22 27.82
CA ARG A 320 7.48 7.44 26.63
C ARG A 320 8.61 7.47 25.62
N GLU A 321 8.84 6.34 24.94
CA GLU A 321 9.81 6.26 23.86
C GLU A 321 9.30 7.06 22.65
N VAL A 322 10.19 7.85 22.04
CA VAL A 322 9.85 8.69 20.88
C VAL A 322 10.47 8.11 19.63
N LEU A 323 9.64 7.83 18.63
CA LEU A 323 10.03 7.24 17.36
C LEU A 323 9.56 8.11 16.19
N GLY A 324 10.32 8.07 15.10
CA GLY A 324 9.99 8.73 13.84
C GLY A 324 9.64 7.74 12.74
N LEU A 325 8.65 8.09 11.94
CA LEU A 325 8.30 7.36 10.73
C LEU A 325 8.17 8.35 9.57
N ILE A 326 8.94 8.14 8.51
CA ILE A 326 8.79 8.88 7.26
C ILE A 326 8.10 7.94 6.27
N VAL A 327 6.95 8.36 5.75
CA VAL A 327 6.19 7.62 4.74
C VAL A 327 6.33 8.34 3.41
N VAL A 328 6.99 7.69 2.45
CA VAL A 328 7.08 8.19 1.07
C VAL A 328 6.11 7.41 0.17
N LYS A 329 5.86 7.92 -1.03
CA LYS A 329 5.00 7.22 -1.99
C LYS A 329 5.55 5.83 -2.35
N GLU A 330 6.83 5.75 -2.69
CA GLU A 330 7.47 4.56 -3.25
C GLU A 330 8.97 4.61 -2.96
N LEU A 331 9.57 3.45 -2.67
CA LEU A 331 11.00 3.28 -2.47
C LEU A 331 11.61 2.44 -3.60
N PHE A 332 12.75 2.92 -4.13
CA PHE A 332 13.50 2.29 -5.22
C PHE A 332 14.77 1.60 -4.69
N ALA A 333 14.99 0.34 -5.07
CA ALA A 333 16.10 -0.47 -4.55
C ALA A 333 17.48 0.17 -4.86
N GLU A 334 17.61 0.80 -6.02
CA GLU A 334 18.84 1.47 -6.49
C GLU A 334 19.23 2.67 -5.62
N ASP A 335 18.29 3.22 -4.86
CA ASP A 335 18.48 4.38 -3.98
C ASP A 335 18.67 3.99 -2.50
N ALA A 336 18.81 2.69 -2.19
CA ALA A 336 18.94 2.17 -0.83
C ALA A 336 20.02 2.89 0.01
N GLU A 337 21.17 3.22 -0.58
CA GLU A 337 22.25 3.95 0.11
C GLU A 337 21.77 5.33 0.59
N LYS A 338 20.99 6.05 -0.22
CA LYS A 338 20.49 7.39 0.11
C LYS A 338 19.44 7.34 1.23
N TYR A 339 18.63 6.28 1.29
CA TYR A 339 17.68 6.07 2.38
C TYR A 339 18.39 5.79 3.70
N TRP A 340 19.45 4.99 3.65
CA TRP A 340 20.31 4.74 4.79
C TRP A 340 20.96 6.04 5.29
N GLU A 341 21.59 6.83 4.40
CA GLU A 341 22.18 8.13 4.74
C GLU A 341 21.17 9.08 5.39
N ALA A 342 19.92 9.06 4.91
CA ALA A 342 18.85 9.87 5.49
C ALA A 342 18.56 9.47 6.95
N ILE A 343 18.41 8.17 7.25
CA ILE A 343 18.19 7.64 8.60
C ILE A 343 19.38 7.95 9.52
N GLU A 344 20.59 7.68 9.04
CA GLU A 344 21.84 7.97 9.76
C GLU A 344 21.92 9.46 10.12
N SER A 345 21.60 10.34 9.18
CA SER A 345 21.66 11.79 9.43
C SER A 345 20.67 12.26 10.50
N ILE A 346 19.49 11.63 10.60
CA ILE A 346 18.51 11.94 11.64
C ILE A 346 19.06 11.51 12.99
N PHE A 347 19.55 10.27 13.08
CA PHE A 347 20.07 9.70 14.32
C PHE A 347 21.34 10.43 14.79
N ALA A 348 22.27 10.76 13.89
CA ALA A 348 23.49 11.49 14.24
C ALA A 348 23.21 12.88 14.85
N ILE A 349 22.19 13.58 14.35
CA ILE A 349 21.83 14.93 14.81
C ILE A 349 20.95 14.88 16.06
N THR A 350 19.97 13.98 16.08
CA THR A 350 18.90 13.99 17.07
C THR A 350 19.01 12.86 18.08
N GLY A 351 19.82 11.84 17.88
CA GLY A 351 19.86 10.62 18.70
C GLY A 351 18.53 9.86 18.77
N MET A 352 17.54 10.24 17.97
CA MET A 352 16.21 9.62 17.95
C MET A 352 16.13 8.63 16.81
N ARG A 353 15.45 7.51 17.07
CA ARG A 353 15.26 6.45 16.07
C ARG A 353 14.20 6.89 15.06
N CYS A 354 14.47 6.59 13.79
CA CYS A 354 13.55 6.89 12.70
C CYS A 354 13.61 5.78 11.66
N LEU A 355 12.46 5.47 11.05
CA LEU A 355 12.38 4.63 9.87
C LEU A 355 11.82 5.40 8.68
N ILE A 356 12.15 4.90 7.49
CA ILE A 356 11.57 5.32 6.22
C ILE A 356 10.87 4.10 5.65
N VAL A 357 9.60 4.26 5.26
CA VAL A 357 8.81 3.23 4.60
C VAL A 357 8.10 3.83 3.39
N ASP A 358 7.76 3.01 2.41
CA ASP A 358 6.74 3.40 1.43
C ASP A 358 5.32 3.13 1.95
N TYR A 359 4.34 3.67 1.25
CA TYR A 359 2.93 3.52 1.63
C TYR A 359 2.47 2.05 1.58
N THR A 360 2.97 1.26 0.62
CA THR A 360 2.66 -0.17 0.50
C THR A 360 3.16 -0.95 1.71
N GLU A 361 4.38 -0.68 2.17
CA GLU A 361 4.94 -1.25 3.38
C GLU A 361 4.11 -0.90 4.60
N LEU A 362 3.74 0.37 4.78
CA LEU A 362 2.88 0.78 5.90
C LEU A 362 1.54 0.03 5.88
N HIS A 363 0.96 -0.17 4.69
CA HIS A 363 -0.24 -0.97 4.56
C HIS A 363 -0.01 -2.43 4.96
N LEU A 364 1.11 -3.05 4.60
CA LEU A 364 1.47 -4.39 5.06
C LEU A 364 1.61 -4.45 6.59
N TYR A 365 2.31 -3.50 7.20
CA TYR A 365 2.37 -3.38 8.67
C TYR A 365 0.96 -3.34 9.29
N SER A 366 0.02 -2.63 8.67
CA SER A 366 -1.36 -2.52 9.17
C SER A 366 -2.18 -3.82 9.14
N ASN A 367 -1.74 -4.80 8.37
CA ASN A 367 -2.38 -6.11 8.30
C ASN A 367 -1.64 -7.17 9.14
N GLU A 368 -0.32 -7.02 9.29
CA GLU A 368 0.55 -8.06 9.87
C GLU A 368 1.05 -7.75 11.29
N THR A 369 0.84 -6.53 11.77
CA THR A 369 1.34 -6.08 13.08
C THR A 369 0.26 -5.39 13.91
N ASN A 370 0.50 -5.38 15.22
CA ASN A 370 -0.22 -4.57 16.20
C ASN A 370 0.78 -3.74 17.01
N ALA A 371 0.33 -2.93 17.97
CA ALA A 371 1.19 -2.09 18.80
C ALA A 371 2.38 -2.84 19.43
N ASP A 372 2.14 -4.05 19.94
CA ASP A 372 3.12 -4.86 20.67
C ASP A 372 4.21 -5.42 19.75
N SER A 373 3.91 -5.63 18.46
CA SER A 373 4.92 -6.08 17.48
C SER A 373 5.49 -4.93 16.66
N PHE A 374 4.69 -3.91 16.35
CA PHE A 374 5.06 -2.81 15.47
C PHE A 374 6.24 -2.01 16.02
N PHE A 375 6.15 -1.46 17.24
CA PHE A 375 7.22 -0.66 17.80
C PHE A 375 8.53 -1.45 17.96
N PRO A 376 8.54 -2.67 18.51
CA PRO A 376 9.76 -3.48 18.55
C PRO A 376 10.32 -3.80 17.17
N THR A 377 9.47 -4.03 16.16
CA THR A 377 9.93 -4.20 14.77
C THR A 377 10.61 -2.93 14.27
N LEU A 378 10.04 -1.74 14.51
CA LEU A 378 10.67 -0.49 14.07
C LEU A 378 12.04 -0.28 14.72
N GLU A 379 12.14 -0.54 16.02
CA GLU A 379 13.38 -0.41 16.78
C GLU A 379 14.45 -1.41 16.33
N PHE A 380 14.04 -2.66 16.10
CA PHE A 380 14.92 -3.70 15.59
C PHE A 380 15.48 -3.34 14.22
N LEU A 381 14.62 -2.89 13.30
CA LEU A 381 15.06 -2.48 11.95
C LEU A 381 16.01 -1.29 12.01
N HIS A 382 15.68 -0.26 12.80
CA HIS A 382 16.57 0.88 12.97
C HIS A 382 17.94 0.45 13.51
N THR A 383 17.96 -0.36 14.57
CA THR A 383 19.20 -0.86 15.18
C THR A 383 20.03 -1.66 14.18
N ASN A 384 19.42 -2.59 13.44
CA ASN A 384 20.12 -3.37 12.43
C ASN A 384 20.67 -2.51 11.28
N MET A 385 19.91 -1.50 10.84
CA MET A 385 20.40 -0.57 9.83
C MET A 385 21.62 0.19 10.33
N MET A 386 21.59 0.66 11.59
CA MET A 386 22.73 1.34 12.22
C MET A 386 23.97 0.45 12.33
N GLU A 387 23.79 -0.81 12.71
CA GLU A 387 24.89 -1.78 12.84
C GLU A 387 25.48 -2.19 11.49
N LYS A 388 24.61 -2.49 10.52
CA LYS A 388 25.03 -2.99 9.20
C LYS A 388 25.37 -1.88 8.21
N LYS A 389 25.04 -0.62 8.53
CA LYS A 389 25.23 0.56 7.68
C LYS A 389 24.62 0.41 6.29
N GLN A 390 23.42 -0.13 6.26
CA GLN A 390 22.69 -0.39 5.03
C GLN A 390 21.20 -0.19 5.29
N PHE A 391 20.46 0.19 4.27
CA PHE A 391 19.01 0.28 4.36
C PHE A 391 18.40 -1.12 4.34
N ILE A 392 17.46 -1.38 5.24
CA ILE A 392 16.82 -2.69 5.42
C ILE A 392 15.32 -2.47 5.48
N ARG A 393 14.59 -3.20 4.65
CA ARG A 393 13.13 -3.22 4.60
C ARG A 393 12.60 -4.35 5.48
N ALA A 394 11.43 -4.17 6.09
CA ALA A 394 10.74 -5.28 6.74
C ALA A 394 10.17 -6.22 5.70
N ARG A 395 10.26 -7.52 5.97
CA ARG A 395 9.65 -8.56 5.14
C ARG A 395 8.56 -9.24 5.96
N PHE A 396 7.32 -9.09 5.53
CA PHE A 396 6.19 -9.87 6.01
C PHE A 396 5.92 -10.97 4.98
N ASN A 397 5.78 -12.21 5.45
CA ASN A 397 5.60 -13.39 4.62
C ASN A 397 4.13 -13.77 4.50
#